data_AF-A0A1M6UHI9-F1
#
_entry.id   AF-A0A1M6UHI9-F1
#
_cell.length_a   1.000
_cell.length_b   1.000
_cell.length_c   1.000
_cell.angle_alpha   90.00
_cell.angle_beta   90.00
_cell.angle_gamma   90.00
#
_symmetry.space_group_name_H-M   'P 1'
#
loop_
_entity.id
_entity.type
_entity.pdbx_description
1 polymer ?
#
loop_
_entity_poly.entity_id
_entity_poly.type
_entity_poly.pdbx_seq_one_letter_code
_entity_poly.pdbx_strand_id
1 'polypeptide(L)'
;MKGLEDEDYLRHRNLLDRAHKAATDAGMENDDIYLAESAQLELQFVASYEIAKAGANLVFQWRASRNPHYMDLATMLCVEANVTPPPALVKAMGEAASERFNGETKGTAGKIKKESEKWQTYTLMMNLIYHGLSLPKAASKAARWMKDQGSTNYRQVSSLEKQYTAEVRKTDIEKQHFESWDKWQDKTTQQTWLEIIQRLPDAPEWQQGARR
;
A
#
# COMPACT_ATOMS: atom_id res chain seq x y z
N MET A 1 -1.76 -12.91 -23.49
CA MET A 1 -2.79 -12.33 -22.60
C MET A 1 -4.14 -12.84 -23.08
N LYS A 2 -4.97 -13.30 -22.14
CA LYS A 2 -6.33 -13.75 -22.45
C LYS A 2 -7.23 -12.52 -22.47
N GLY A 3 -8.12 -12.42 -23.46
CA GLY A 3 -9.04 -11.28 -23.55
C GLY A 3 -10.13 -11.36 -22.48
N LEU A 4 -10.85 -10.25 -22.26
CA LEU A 4 -12.05 -10.21 -21.41
C LEU A 4 -13.27 -10.90 -22.07
N GLU A 5 -13.02 -11.68 -23.11
CA GLU A 5 -13.99 -12.53 -23.81
C GLU A 5 -13.65 -14.03 -23.62
N ASP A 6 -12.53 -14.33 -22.94
CA ASP A 6 -12.07 -15.70 -22.68
C ASP A 6 -13.03 -16.45 -21.74
N GLU A 7 -13.26 -17.74 -22.01
CA GLU A 7 -14.17 -18.57 -21.20
C GLU A 7 -13.77 -18.61 -19.72
N ASP A 8 -12.46 -18.62 -19.42
CA ASP A 8 -12.00 -18.59 -18.04
C ASP A 8 -12.35 -17.24 -17.39
N TYR A 9 -12.18 -16.13 -18.10
CA TYR A 9 -12.58 -14.82 -17.60
C TYR A 9 -14.09 -14.79 -17.30
N LEU A 10 -14.92 -15.22 -18.27
CA LEU A 10 -16.37 -15.24 -18.10
C LEU A 10 -16.79 -16.14 -16.94
N ARG A 11 -16.13 -17.28 -16.74
CA ARG A 11 -16.36 -18.15 -15.59
C ARG A 11 -16.06 -17.44 -14.27
N HIS A 12 -14.90 -16.80 -14.15
CA HIS A 12 -14.52 -16.08 -12.92
C HIS A 12 -15.41 -14.86 -12.68
N ARG A 13 -15.80 -14.14 -13.74
CA ARG A 13 -16.73 -13.02 -13.67
C ARG A 13 -18.10 -13.45 -13.15
N ASN A 14 -18.64 -14.54 -13.68
CA ASN A 14 -19.90 -15.11 -13.21
C ASN A 14 -19.84 -15.55 -11.74
N LEU A 15 -18.70 -16.08 -11.27
CA LEU A 15 -18.52 -16.43 -9.87
C LEU A 15 -18.51 -15.20 -8.97
N LEU A 16 -17.79 -14.15 -9.37
CA LEU A 16 -17.76 -12.88 -8.64
C LEU A 16 -19.17 -12.24 -8.57
N ASP A 17 -19.88 -12.19 -9.70
CA ASP A 17 -21.24 -11.62 -9.77
C ASP A 17 -22.24 -12.39 -8.90
N ARG A 18 -22.12 -13.73 -8.85
CA ARG A 18 -22.94 -14.57 -7.95
C ARG A 18 -22.62 -14.33 -6.48
N ALA A 19 -21.34 -14.20 -6.13
CA ALA A 19 -20.91 -13.93 -4.76
C ALA A 19 -21.44 -12.56 -4.29
N HIS A 20 -21.32 -11.53 -5.14
CA HIS A 20 -21.86 -10.21 -4.86
C HIS A 20 -23.38 -10.22 -4.69
N LYS A 21 -24.11 -10.89 -5.60
CA LYS A 21 -25.57 -11.05 -5.47
C LYS A 21 -25.96 -11.72 -4.15
N ALA A 22 -25.27 -12.80 -3.77
CA ALA A 22 -25.53 -13.47 -2.50
C ALA A 22 -25.27 -12.57 -1.28
N ALA A 23 -24.25 -11.71 -1.35
CA ALA A 23 -23.98 -10.70 -0.32
C ALA A 23 -25.10 -9.64 -0.25
N THR A 24 -25.60 -9.16 -1.40
CA THR A 24 -26.76 -8.25 -1.48
C THR A 24 -28.02 -8.87 -0.92
N ASP A 25 -28.31 -10.13 -1.28
CA ASP A 25 -29.49 -10.85 -0.76
C ASP A 25 -29.40 -11.05 0.77
N ALA A 26 -28.18 -11.04 1.34
CA ALA A 26 -27.92 -11.11 2.78
C ALA A 26 -27.83 -9.74 3.48
N GLY A 27 -27.95 -8.62 2.77
CA GLY A 27 -27.75 -7.27 3.34
C GLY A 27 -26.30 -7.00 3.77
N MET A 28 -25.35 -7.71 3.16
CA MET A 28 -23.90 -7.62 3.41
C MET A 28 -23.17 -7.03 2.21
N GLU A 29 -23.88 -6.40 1.27
CA GLU A 29 -23.28 -5.83 0.08
C GLU A 29 -22.25 -4.75 0.43
N ASN A 30 -21.16 -4.77 -0.33
CA ASN A 30 -20.16 -3.74 -0.29
C ASN A 30 -19.71 -3.47 -1.73
N ASP A 31 -20.33 -2.48 -2.36
CA ASP A 31 -20.06 -2.07 -3.74
C ASP A 31 -18.61 -1.61 -3.93
N ASP A 32 -17.98 -1.09 -2.88
CA ASP A 32 -16.58 -0.67 -2.90
C ASP A 32 -15.65 -1.89 -3.04
N ILE A 33 -15.92 -2.96 -2.27
CA ILE A 33 -15.18 -4.23 -2.36
C ILE A 33 -15.41 -4.86 -3.74
N TYR A 34 -16.66 -4.94 -4.17
CA TYR A 34 -17.01 -5.55 -5.45
C TYR A 34 -16.34 -4.87 -6.65
N LEU A 35 -16.26 -3.53 -6.64
CA LEU A 35 -15.55 -2.81 -7.70
C LEU A 35 -14.04 -3.08 -7.69
N ALA A 36 -13.42 -3.12 -6.52
CA ALA A 36 -11.98 -3.43 -6.39
C ALA A 36 -11.68 -4.86 -6.85
N GLU A 37 -12.51 -5.83 -6.47
CA GLU A 37 -12.40 -7.23 -6.91
C GLU A 37 -12.66 -7.38 -8.42
N SER A 38 -13.62 -6.64 -8.97
CA SER A 38 -13.87 -6.58 -10.41
C SER A 38 -12.65 -6.05 -11.17
N ALA A 39 -12.05 -4.95 -10.70
CA ALA A 39 -10.84 -4.39 -11.30
C ALA A 39 -9.65 -5.35 -11.21
N GLN A 40 -9.46 -6.04 -10.08
CA GLN A 40 -8.43 -7.07 -9.92
C GLN A 40 -8.63 -8.22 -10.91
N LEU A 41 -9.85 -8.75 -10.97
CA LEU A 41 -10.23 -9.84 -11.86
C LEU A 41 -10.01 -9.43 -13.31
N GLU A 42 -10.41 -8.26 -13.75
CA GLU A 42 -10.22 -7.87 -15.15
C GLU A 42 -8.73 -7.66 -15.48
N LEU A 43 -8.00 -6.94 -14.60
CA LEU A 43 -6.58 -6.67 -14.82
C LEU A 43 -5.73 -7.94 -14.89
N GLN A 44 -6.02 -8.99 -14.11
CA GLN A 44 -5.21 -10.21 -14.13
C GLN A 44 -5.27 -10.96 -15.47
N PHE A 45 -6.30 -10.71 -16.29
CA PHE A 45 -6.41 -11.30 -17.63
C PHE A 45 -5.68 -10.47 -18.70
N VAL A 46 -5.61 -9.15 -18.51
CA VAL A 46 -5.03 -8.19 -19.48
C VAL A 46 -3.66 -7.64 -19.08
N ALA A 47 -3.12 -8.03 -17.92
CA ALA A 47 -1.84 -7.56 -17.40
C ALA A 47 -1.10 -8.66 -16.63
N SER A 48 0.14 -8.38 -16.18
CA SER A 48 0.84 -9.26 -15.25
C SER A 48 0.15 -9.24 -13.87
N TYR A 49 0.42 -10.27 -13.06
CA TYR A 49 -0.12 -10.37 -11.70
C TYR A 49 0.25 -9.16 -10.83
N GLU A 50 1.47 -8.65 -10.95
CA GLU A 50 1.96 -7.50 -10.21
C GLU A 50 1.18 -6.23 -10.56
N ILE A 51 0.94 -5.99 -11.86
CA ILE A 51 0.16 -4.85 -12.34
C ILE A 51 -1.29 -4.98 -11.91
N ALA A 52 -1.87 -6.17 -12.00
CA ALA A 52 -3.24 -6.42 -11.58
C ALA A 52 -3.45 -6.16 -10.08
N LYS A 53 -2.54 -6.68 -9.25
CA LYS A 53 -2.56 -6.46 -7.80
C LYS A 53 -2.37 -4.99 -7.45
N ALA A 54 -1.42 -4.30 -8.10
CA ALA A 54 -1.16 -2.89 -7.86
C ALA A 54 -2.37 -2.02 -8.26
N GLY A 55 -2.96 -2.25 -9.44
CA GLY A 55 -4.15 -1.54 -9.90
C GLY A 55 -5.36 -1.75 -8.99
N ALA A 56 -5.63 -3.00 -8.59
CA ALA A 56 -6.70 -3.32 -7.65
C ALA A 56 -6.52 -2.62 -6.29
N ASN A 57 -5.29 -2.61 -5.76
CA ASN A 57 -4.98 -1.93 -4.52
C ASN A 57 -5.20 -0.41 -4.60
N LEU A 58 -4.92 0.21 -5.76
CA LEU A 58 -5.21 1.63 -5.97
C LEU A 58 -6.72 1.91 -5.97
N VAL A 59 -7.53 1.01 -6.54
CA VAL A 59 -9.01 1.11 -6.48
C VAL A 59 -9.49 1.00 -5.03
N PHE A 60 -8.99 0.02 -4.29
CA PHE A 60 -9.31 -0.16 -2.87
C PHE A 60 -8.93 1.08 -2.04
N GLN A 61 -7.71 1.60 -2.22
CA GLN A 61 -7.24 2.80 -1.52
C GLN A 61 -8.06 4.04 -1.87
N TRP A 62 -8.45 4.21 -3.14
CA TRP A 62 -9.37 5.27 -3.54
C TRP A 62 -10.71 5.12 -2.84
N ARG A 63 -11.36 3.94 -2.86
CA ARG A 63 -12.66 3.76 -2.21
C ARG A 63 -12.63 4.03 -0.71
N ALA A 64 -11.58 3.58 -0.03
CA ALA A 64 -11.41 3.80 1.42
C ALA A 64 -11.18 5.28 1.78
N SER A 65 -10.37 6.00 1.00
CA SER A 65 -9.95 7.37 1.33
C SER A 65 -10.75 8.47 0.62
N ARG A 66 -11.42 8.12 -0.48
CA ARG A 66 -12.00 9.03 -1.49
C ARG A 66 -10.99 10.04 -2.04
N ASN A 67 -9.71 9.67 -2.10
CA ASN A 67 -8.66 10.48 -2.71
C ASN A 67 -8.51 10.14 -4.20
N PRO A 68 -8.99 10.98 -5.13
CA PRO A 68 -9.05 10.67 -6.56
C PRO A 68 -7.67 10.48 -7.19
N HIS A 69 -6.59 10.95 -6.55
CA HIS A 69 -5.23 10.78 -7.03
C HIS A 69 -4.75 9.32 -7.05
N TYR A 70 -5.41 8.41 -6.32
CA TYR A 70 -5.15 6.98 -6.49
C TYR A 70 -5.58 6.48 -7.87
N MET A 71 -6.63 7.05 -8.48
CA MET A 71 -7.04 6.73 -9.84
C MET A 71 -6.12 7.36 -10.89
N ASP A 72 -5.52 8.51 -10.60
CA ASP A 72 -4.45 9.07 -11.44
C ASP A 72 -3.25 8.11 -11.48
N LEU A 73 -2.85 7.58 -10.32
CA LEU A 73 -1.78 6.59 -10.23
C LEU A 73 -2.15 5.29 -10.97
N ALA A 74 -3.40 4.84 -10.89
CA ALA A 74 -3.85 3.64 -11.61
C ALA A 74 -3.82 3.86 -13.13
N THR A 75 -4.12 5.08 -13.58
CA THR A 75 -4.00 5.47 -14.99
C THR A 75 -2.54 5.43 -15.43
N MET A 76 -1.63 6.03 -14.66
CA MET A 76 -0.19 6.02 -14.94
C MET A 76 0.36 4.59 -14.99
N LEU A 77 -0.04 3.74 -14.04
CA LEU A 77 0.35 2.33 -13.99
C LEU A 77 -0.05 1.59 -15.28
N CYS A 78 -1.26 1.81 -15.78
CA CYS A 78 -1.73 1.21 -17.03
C CYS A 78 -0.90 1.70 -18.24
N VAL A 79 -0.60 3.00 -18.30
CA VAL A 79 0.23 3.59 -19.36
C VAL A 79 1.64 3.02 -19.35
N GLU A 80 2.29 2.97 -18.19
CA GLU A 80 3.65 2.44 -18.02
C GLU A 80 3.73 0.94 -18.37
N ALA A 81 2.69 0.17 -18.03
CA ALA A 81 2.60 -1.24 -18.36
C ALA A 81 2.16 -1.53 -19.81
N ASN A 82 1.84 -0.48 -20.59
CA ASN A 82 1.23 -0.58 -21.92
C ASN A 82 -0.04 -1.47 -21.94
N VAL A 83 -0.89 -1.29 -20.92
CA VAL A 83 -2.16 -2.01 -20.75
C VAL A 83 -3.31 -1.02 -20.90
N THR A 84 -4.32 -1.36 -21.69
CA THR A 84 -5.56 -0.60 -21.73
C THR A 84 -6.36 -0.82 -20.45
N PRO A 85 -6.78 0.25 -19.73
CA PRO A 85 -7.60 0.11 -18.53
C PRO A 85 -8.86 -0.72 -18.81
N PRO A 86 -9.14 -1.78 -18.02
CA PRO A 86 -10.31 -2.60 -18.25
C PRO A 86 -11.60 -1.91 -17.74
N PRO A 87 -12.80 -2.39 -18.14
CA PRO A 87 -14.07 -1.72 -17.86
C PRO A 87 -14.32 -1.31 -16.40
N ALA A 88 -14.05 -2.18 -15.43
CA ALA A 88 -14.21 -1.88 -14.00
C ALA A 88 -13.26 -0.77 -13.55
N LEU A 89 -12.04 -0.74 -14.07
CA LEU A 89 -11.10 0.33 -13.78
C LEU A 89 -11.52 1.65 -14.44
N VAL A 90 -12.03 1.61 -15.68
CA VAL A 90 -12.60 2.79 -16.35
C VAL A 90 -13.79 3.34 -15.57
N LYS A 91 -14.66 2.47 -15.03
CA LYS A 91 -15.76 2.88 -14.14
C LYS A 91 -15.24 3.61 -12.90
N ALA A 92 -14.24 3.04 -12.21
CA ALA A 92 -13.62 3.67 -11.04
C ALA A 92 -12.99 5.04 -11.38
N MET A 93 -12.30 5.14 -12.52
CA MET A 93 -11.74 6.40 -13.01
C MET A 93 -12.83 7.45 -13.31
N GLY A 94 -13.94 7.03 -13.92
CA GLY A 94 -15.08 7.89 -14.21
C GLY A 94 -15.77 8.41 -12.94
N GLU A 95 -15.96 7.56 -11.94
CA GLU A 95 -16.49 7.95 -10.64
C GLU A 95 -15.56 8.93 -9.92
N ALA A 96 -14.25 8.67 -9.87
CA ALA A 96 -13.27 9.60 -9.30
C ALA A 96 -13.21 10.93 -10.06
N ALA A 97 -13.38 10.90 -11.39
CA ALA A 97 -13.48 12.12 -12.20
C ALA A 97 -14.75 12.91 -11.88
N SER A 98 -15.88 12.23 -11.65
CA SER A 98 -17.13 12.85 -11.22
C SER A 98 -17.01 13.51 -9.85
N GLU A 99 -16.40 12.83 -8.86
CA GLU A 99 -16.12 13.39 -7.53
C GLU A 99 -15.24 14.66 -7.63
N ARG A 100 -14.25 14.65 -8.52
CA ARG A 100 -13.43 15.84 -8.80
C ARG A 100 -14.24 16.99 -9.38
N PHE A 101 -15.05 16.70 -10.38
CA PHE A 101 -15.87 17.70 -11.05
C PHE A 101 -16.86 18.37 -10.07
N ASN A 102 -17.44 17.58 -9.16
CA ASN A 102 -18.40 18.06 -8.15
C ASN A 102 -17.74 18.70 -6.92
N GLY A 103 -16.40 18.71 -6.82
CA GLY A 103 -15.67 19.29 -5.69
C GLY A 103 -15.66 18.43 -4.42
N GLU A 104 -16.04 17.15 -4.50
CA GLU A 104 -16.17 16.22 -3.36
C GLU A 104 -14.85 15.51 -3.00
N THR A 105 -13.72 16.05 -3.47
CA THR A 105 -12.42 15.39 -3.35
C THR A 105 -11.91 15.35 -1.92
N LYS A 106 -11.61 14.17 -1.40
CA LYS A 106 -10.97 14.00 -0.09
C LYS A 106 -9.49 13.70 -0.27
N GLY A 107 -8.64 14.72 -0.15
CA GLY A 107 -7.19 14.55 -0.07
C GLY A 107 -6.41 15.17 -1.22
N THR A 108 -5.11 14.90 -1.25
CA THR A 108 -4.17 15.46 -2.24
C THR A 108 -3.12 14.41 -2.61
N ALA A 109 -2.46 14.56 -3.76
CA ALA A 109 -1.33 13.72 -4.15
C ALA A 109 -0.22 13.75 -3.08
N GLY A 110 -0.02 14.90 -2.42
CA GLY A 110 0.91 15.04 -1.30
C GLY A 110 0.55 14.16 -0.10
N LYS A 111 -0.73 13.90 0.17
CA LYS A 111 -1.13 12.94 1.24
C LYS A 111 -0.73 11.51 0.88
N ILE A 112 -0.93 11.09 -0.36
CA ILE A 112 -0.53 9.75 -0.84
C ILE A 112 0.98 9.57 -0.69
N LYS A 113 1.77 10.55 -1.15
CA LYS A 113 3.23 10.50 -1.00
C LYS A 113 3.66 10.41 0.47
N LYS A 114 3.08 11.23 1.35
CA LYS A 114 3.37 11.20 2.78
C LYS A 114 2.99 9.87 3.44
N GLU A 115 1.91 9.24 3.01
CA GLU A 115 1.49 7.93 3.51
C GLU A 115 2.40 6.81 3.01
N SER A 116 2.80 6.84 1.73
CA SER A 116 3.77 5.91 1.16
C SER A 116 5.13 6.01 1.87
N GLU A 117 5.66 7.22 2.05
CA GLU A 117 6.91 7.45 2.81
C GLU A 117 6.80 6.95 4.26
N LYS A 118 5.63 7.14 4.91
CA LYS A 118 5.37 6.63 6.26
C LYS A 118 5.44 5.10 6.28
N TRP A 119 4.76 4.42 5.37
CA TRP A 119 4.76 2.96 5.32
C TRP A 119 6.13 2.38 4.95
N GLN A 120 6.88 3.00 4.04
CA GLN A 120 8.27 2.61 3.76
C GLN A 120 9.14 2.73 5.02
N THR A 121 8.95 3.79 5.80
CA THR A 121 9.65 4.00 7.07
C THR A 121 9.28 2.93 8.09
N TYR A 122 7.99 2.58 8.21
CA TYR A 122 7.52 1.50 9.09
C TYR A 122 8.07 0.13 8.66
N THR A 123 8.11 -0.16 7.37
CA THR A 123 8.72 -1.39 6.85
C THR A 123 10.20 -1.47 7.19
N LEU A 124 10.94 -0.37 7.05
CA LEU A 124 12.33 -0.31 7.48
C LEU A 124 12.45 -0.58 9.00
N MET A 125 11.63 0.07 9.82
CA MET A 125 11.64 -0.18 11.27
C MET A 125 11.32 -1.62 11.63
N MET A 126 10.29 -2.22 11.02
CA MET A 126 9.94 -3.63 11.22
C MET A 126 11.13 -4.54 10.88
N ASN A 127 11.76 -4.34 9.73
CA ASN A 127 12.92 -5.14 9.32
C ASN A 127 14.09 -4.98 10.30
N LEU A 128 14.38 -3.76 10.77
CA LEU A 128 15.43 -3.50 11.75
C LEU A 128 15.14 -4.18 13.10
N ILE A 129 13.88 -4.14 13.56
CA ILE A 129 13.46 -4.76 14.83
C ILE A 129 13.54 -6.28 14.74
N TYR A 130 13.03 -6.85 13.66
CA TYR A 130 13.09 -8.29 13.41
C TYR A 130 14.53 -8.82 13.44
N HIS A 131 15.49 -8.03 12.94
CA HIS A 131 16.93 -8.36 12.97
C HIS A 131 17.65 -7.93 14.26
N GLY A 132 16.91 -7.69 15.35
CA GLY A 132 17.45 -7.56 16.70
C GLY A 132 17.68 -6.14 17.20
N LEU A 133 17.30 -5.09 16.45
CA LEU A 133 17.32 -3.74 17.01
C LEU A 133 16.13 -3.49 17.93
N SER A 134 16.36 -2.72 19.00
CA SER A 134 15.27 -2.19 19.81
C SER A 134 14.46 -1.15 19.03
N LEU A 135 13.19 -0.96 19.41
CA LEU A 135 12.32 0.06 18.80
C LEU A 135 12.97 1.46 18.75
N PRO A 136 13.60 1.97 19.84
CA PRO A 136 14.26 3.28 19.78
C PRO A 136 15.42 3.35 18.78
N LYS A 137 16.24 2.28 18.69
CA LYS A 137 17.33 2.23 17.71
C LYS A 137 16.80 2.15 16.28
N ALA A 138 15.76 1.35 16.04
CA ALA A 138 15.13 1.24 14.73
C ALA A 138 14.50 2.58 14.31
N ALA A 139 13.80 3.27 15.22
CA ALA A 139 13.23 4.59 14.98
C ALA A 139 14.30 5.65 14.71
N SER A 140 15.42 5.62 15.45
CA SER A 140 16.58 6.50 15.23
C SER A 140 17.14 6.35 13.82
N LYS A 141 17.46 5.12 13.41
CA LYS A 141 17.97 4.84 12.06
C LYS A 141 16.96 5.19 10.96
N ALA A 142 15.68 4.88 11.16
CA ALA A 142 14.63 5.17 10.19
C ALA A 142 14.40 6.68 10.02
N ALA A 143 14.39 7.45 11.12
CA ALA A 143 14.28 8.90 11.07
C ALA A 143 15.46 9.53 10.30
N ARG A 144 16.69 9.04 10.54
CA ARG A 144 17.86 9.49 9.80
C ARG A 144 17.76 9.16 8.31
N TRP A 145 17.38 7.91 7.99
CA TRP A 145 17.18 7.45 6.62
C TRP A 145 16.15 8.31 5.86
N MET A 146 15.00 8.63 6.47
CA MET A 146 13.99 9.52 5.86
C MET A 146 14.59 10.88 5.46
N LYS A 147 15.42 11.45 6.33
CA LYS A 147 16.07 12.74 6.05
C LYS A 147 17.10 12.62 4.93
N ASP A 148 17.91 11.56 4.94
CA ASP A 148 18.93 11.32 3.90
C ASP A 148 18.30 11.07 2.52
N GLN A 149 17.09 10.49 2.48
CA GLN A 149 16.28 10.35 1.26
C GLN A 149 15.59 11.66 0.82
N GLY A 150 15.77 12.76 1.56
CA GLY A 150 15.15 14.05 1.23
C GLY A 150 13.64 14.11 1.45
N SER A 151 13.08 13.26 2.33
CA SER A 151 11.66 13.34 2.67
C SER A 151 11.35 14.71 3.28
N THR A 152 10.37 15.39 2.70
CA THR A 152 9.85 16.67 3.23
C THR A 152 8.98 16.47 4.47
N ASN A 153 8.74 15.22 4.87
CA ASN A 153 7.92 14.83 6.01
C ASN A 153 8.72 13.99 7.02
N TYR A 154 10.03 14.24 7.15
CA TYR A 154 10.86 13.56 8.14
C TYR A 154 10.31 13.81 9.54
N ARG A 155 10.32 12.76 10.38
CA ARG A 155 9.76 12.79 11.74
C ARG A 155 10.88 12.74 12.77
N GLN A 156 10.61 13.32 13.94
CA GLN A 156 11.44 13.15 15.13
C GLN A 156 11.35 11.69 15.61
N VAL A 157 12.42 11.16 16.20
CA VAL A 157 12.48 9.77 16.67
C VAL A 157 11.32 9.44 17.61
N SER A 158 11.09 10.27 18.64
CA SER A 158 10.00 10.09 19.60
C SER A 158 8.61 10.06 18.96
N SER A 159 8.36 10.91 17.95
CA SER A 159 7.11 10.91 17.19
C SER A 159 6.94 9.64 16.37
N LEU A 160 8.02 9.16 15.76
CA LEU A 160 8.00 7.96 14.94
C LEU A 160 7.75 6.71 15.79
N GLU A 161 8.39 6.58 16.95
CA GLU A 161 8.14 5.50 17.92
C GLU A 161 6.67 5.44 18.35
N LYS A 162 6.11 6.61 18.71
CA LYS A 162 4.72 6.71 19.18
C LYS A 162 3.74 6.25 18.10
N GLN A 163 3.93 6.72 16.87
CA GLN A 163 3.01 6.39 15.77
C GLN A 163 3.18 4.95 15.31
N TYR A 164 4.42 4.47 15.20
CA TYR A 164 4.69 3.05 14.91
C TYR A 164 4.01 2.14 15.93
N THR A 165 4.13 2.47 17.22
CA THR A 165 3.47 1.68 18.28
C THR A 165 1.96 1.65 18.11
N ALA A 166 1.34 2.80 17.79
CA ALA A 166 -0.10 2.92 17.63
C ALA A 166 -0.63 2.22 16.37
N GLU A 167 0.06 2.38 15.24
CA GLU A 167 -0.43 1.99 13.92
C GLU A 167 0.06 0.60 13.48
N VAL A 168 1.18 0.11 14.03
CA VAL A 168 1.84 -1.13 13.57
C VAL A 168 1.91 -2.19 14.68
N ARG A 169 2.39 -1.83 15.88
CA ARG A 169 2.55 -2.80 16.98
C ARG A 169 1.22 -3.19 17.64
N LYS A 170 0.27 -2.26 17.73
CA LYS A 170 -1.06 -2.51 18.34
C LYS A 170 -2.10 -3.11 17.38
N THR A 171 -1.76 -3.26 16.11
CA THR A 171 -2.67 -3.68 15.02
C THR A 171 -2.27 -5.03 14.42
N ASP A 172 -1.38 -5.77 15.09
CA ASP A 172 -0.79 -7.04 14.64
C ASP A 172 0.00 -7.00 13.32
N ILE A 173 0.13 -5.84 12.67
CA ILE A 173 0.89 -5.69 11.42
C ILE A 173 2.36 -6.10 11.62
N GLU A 174 2.98 -5.69 12.72
CA GLU A 174 4.36 -6.08 13.06
C GLU A 174 4.50 -7.61 13.11
N LYS A 175 3.54 -8.27 13.78
CA LYS A 175 3.55 -9.72 13.97
C LYS A 175 3.37 -10.44 12.63
N GLN A 176 2.41 -10.03 11.81
CA GLN A 176 2.18 -10.60 10.48
C GLN A 176 3.40 -10.44 9.57
N HIS A 177 4.06 -9.28 9.66
CA HIS A 177 5.30 -9.03 8.92
C HIS A 177 6.41 -9.98 9.37
N PHE A 178 6.57 -10.20 10.67
CA PHE A 178 7.59 -11.12 11.21
C PHE A 178 7.30 -12.58 10.81
N GLU A 179 6.05 -13.03 10.91
CA GLU A 179 5.65 -14.37 10.46
C GLU A 179 5.88 -14.58 8.96
N SER A 180 5.76 -13.52 8.14
CA SER A 180 6.12 -13.58 6.72
C SER A 180 7.62 -13.72 6.54
N TRP A 181 8.44 -13.00 7.32
CA TRP A 181 9.89 -13.15 7.28
C TRP A 181 10.34 -14.56 7.69
N ASP A 182 9.78 -15.10 8.77
CA ASP A 182 10.09 -16.46 9.25
C ASP A 182 9.86 -17.53 8.16
N LYS A 183 8.90 -17.32 7.26
CA LYS A 183 8.57 -18.26 6.17
C LYS A 183 9.51 -18.19 4.96
N TRP A 184 10.00 -16.99 4.63
CA TRP A 184 10.63 -16.73 3.33
C TRP A 184 12.08 -16.28 3.43
N GLN A 185 12.63 -16.12 4.63
CA GLN A 185 13.98 -15.64 4.82
C GLN A 185 15.03 -16.71 4.49
N ASP A 186 15.99 -16.36 3.63
CA ASP A 186 17.21 -17.11 3.46
C ASP A 186 18.39 -16.48 4.22
N LYS A 187 19.47 -17.24 4.38
CA LYS A 187 20.68 -16.78 5.08
C LYS A 187 21.30 -15.55 4.43
N THR A 188 21.21 -15.44 3.10
CA THR A 188 21.73 -14.31 2.33
C THR A 188 21.02 -13.01 2.69
N THR A 189 19.69 -13.06 2.78
CA THR A 189 18.85 -11.92 3.12
C THR A 189 19.07 -11.50 4.56
N GLN A 190 19.21 -12.47 5.48
CA GLN A 190 19.58 -12.19 6.87
C GLN A 190 20.92 -11.44 6.96
N GLN A 191 21.95 -11.92 6.25
CA GLN A 191 23.27 -11.28 6.22
C GLN A 191 23.20 -9.86 5.64
N THR A 192 22.43 -9.67 4.57
CA THR A 192 22.22 -8.36 3.94
C THR A 192 21.60 -7.37 4.94
N TRP A 193 20.62 -7.78 5.73
CA TRP A 193 20.04 -6.92 6.76
C TRP A 193 20.98 -6.58 7.90
N LEU A 194 21.84 -7.52 8.31
CA LEU A 194 22.89 -7.24 9.30
C LEU A 194 23.88 -6.19 8.78
N GLU A 195 24.26 -6.24 7.49
CA GLU A 195 25.09 -5.21 6.86
C GLU A 195 24.37 -3.85 6.78
N ILE A 196 23.08 -3.85 6.43
CA ILE A 196 22.25 -2.64 6.41
C ILE A 196 22.20 -2.00 7.81
N ILE A 197 22.02 -2.79 8.87
CA ILE A 197 22.01 -2.32 10.26
C ILE A 197 23.32 -1.60 10.61
N GLN A 198 24.46 -2.15 10.17
CA GLN A 198 25.77 -1.57 10.44
C GLN A 198 26.02 -0.28 9.65
N ARG A 199 25.51 -0.19 8.42
CA ARG A 199 25.71 0.99 7.54
C ARG A 199 24.77 2.14 7.83
N LEU A 200 23.56 1.87 8.32
CA LEU A 200 22.57 2.91 8.61
C LEU A 200 23.00 3.72 9.85
N PRO A 201 23.26 5.03 9.71
CA PRO A 201 23.62 5.86 10.84
C PRO A 201 22.42 6.10 11.76
N ASP A 202 22.70 6.31 13.04
CA ASP A 202 21.68 6.77 13.99
C ASP A 202 21.33 8.24 13.76
N ALA A 203 20.13 8.63 14.18
CA ALA A 203 19.70 10.02 14.16
C ALA A 203 20.54 10.87 15.14
N PRO A 204 21.02 12.05 14.71
CA PRO A 204 21.72 12.98 15.60
C PRO A 204 20.78 13.54 16.68
N GLU A 205 21.34 14.09 17.76
CA GLU A 205 20.58 14.55 18.93
C GLU A 205 19.42 15.49 18.61
N TRP A 206 19.62 16.44 17.67
CA TRP A 206 18.59 17.40 17.28
C TRP A 206 17.34 16.75 16.63
N GLN A 207 17.42 15.48 16.24
CA GLN A 207 16.34 14.70 15.63
C GLN A 207 15.67 13.71 16.60
N GLN A 208 16.18 13.61 17.84
CA GLN A 208 15.64 12.68 18.85
C GLN A 208 14.26 13.12 19.37
N GLY A 209 13.94 14.43 19.28
CA GLY A 209 12.66 14.97 19.72
C GLY A 209 12.49 15.02 21.24
N ALA A 210 13.60 15.15 22.00
CA ALA A 210 13.55 15.39 23.43
C ALA A 210 12.83 16.72 23.72
N ARG A 211 11.85 16.68 24.63
CA ARG A 211 11.26 17.90 25.21
C ARG A 211 12.39 18.64 25.94
N ARG A 212 12.70 19.86 25.50
CA ARG A 212 13.30 20.86 26.39
C ARG A 212 12.26 21.27 27.43
#